data_AF-A0A1Z4GRP6-F1
#
_entry.id   AF-A0A1Z4GRP6-F1
#
_cell.length_a   1.000
_cell.length_b   1.000
_cell.length_c   1.000
_cell.angle_alpha   90.00
_cell.angle_beta   90.00
_cell.angle_gamma   90.00
#
_symmetry.space_group_name_H-M   'P 1'
#
loop_
_entity.id
_entity.type
_entity.pdbx_description
1 polymer ?
#
loop_
_entity_poly.entity_id
_entity_poly.type
_entity_poly.pdbx_seq_one_letter_code
_entity_poly.pdbx_strand_id
1 'polypeptide(L)'
;MCYLKRKFHSFFWRCALVVFLALTFSGWGVEQAQALLRQHHDSPDVLRYHSQVSILDEFGYAWQVLLFKQNYENPVRDLRLRLVAFPGVFEIAHPKPLEISAAGGKLLLAFDAYTLTAVTLPILWPSL
;
A
#
# COMPACT_ATOMS: atom_id res chain seq x y z
N MET A 1 -6.36 -54.83 -35.36
CA MET A 1 -5.73 -54.46 -34.06
C MET A 1 -5.14 -53.03 -34.05
N CYS A 2 -5.73 -52.05 -34.75
CA CYS A 2 -5.16 -50.68 -34.82
C CYS A 2 -6.02 -49.60 -34.11
N TYR A 3 -7.29 -49.89 -33.81
CA TYR A 3 -8.23 -48.94 -33.22
C TYR A 3 -7.98 -48.68 -31.72
N LEU A 4 -7.54 -49.70 -30.98
CA LEU A 4 -7.28 -49.60 -29.54
C LEU A 4 -6.02 -48.77 -29.23
N LYS A 5 -4.99 -48.83 -30.09
CA LYS A 5 -3.74 -48.06 -29.96
C LYS A 5 -3.96 -46.55 -30.09
N ARG A 6 -4.90 -46.13 -30.97
CA ARG A 6 -5.23 -44.71 -31.21
C ARG A 6 -6.05 -44.10 -30.05
N LYS A 7 -6.94 -44.88 -29.42
CA LYS A 7 -7.67 -44.42 -28.21
C LYS A 7 -6.76 -44.30 -26.99
N PHE A 8 -5.82 -45.24 -26.81
CA PHE A 8 -4.87 -45.20 -25.70
C PHE A 8 -3.92 -43.99 -25.82
N HIS A 9 -3.46 -43.69 -27.04
CA HIS A 9 -2.67 -42.51 -27.33
C HIS A 9 -3.45 -41.20 -27.08
N SER A 10 -4.73 -41.16 -27.45
CA SER A 10 -5.60 -40.00 -27.19
C SER A 10 -5.83 -39.76 -25.69
N PHE A 11 -5.99 -40.83 -24.89
CA PHE A 11 -6.13 -40.72 -23.44
C PHE A 11 -4.84 -40.21 -22.79
N PHE A 12 -3.69 -40.76 -23.18
CA PHE A 12 -2.39 -40.31 -22.70
C PHE A 12 -2.15 -38.83 -22.99
N TRP A 13 -2.53 -38.37 -24.19
CA TRP A 13 -2.35 -36.96 -24.57
C TRP A 13 -3.29 -36.01 -23.83
N ARG A 14 -4.51 -36.45 -23.51
CA ARG A 14 -5.45 -35.70 -22.65
C ARG A 14 -4.94 -35.58 -21.22
N CYS A 15 -4.39 -36.65 -20.66
CA CYS A 15 -3.77 -36.62 -19.33
C CYS A 15 -2.55 -35.69 -19.30
N ALA A 16 -1.69 -35.75 -20.31
CA ALA A 16 -0.54 -34.85 -20.44
C ALA A 16 -0.96 -33.37 -20.53
N LEU A 17 -2.02 -33.07 -21.30
CA LEU A 17 -2.55 -31.71 -21.43
C LEU A 17 -3.15 -31.19 -20.12
N VAL A 18 -3.87 -32.03 -19.36
CA VAL A 18 -4.41 -31.67 -18.04
C VAL A 18 -3.28 -31.40 -17.04
N VAL A 19 -2.24 -32.25 -17.01
CA VAL A 19 -1.08 -32.04 -16.14
C VAL A 19 -0.33 -30.76 -16.52
N PHE A 20 -0.15 -30.50 -17.81
CA PHE A 20 0.48 -29.26 -18.28
C PHE A 20 -0.31 -28.02 -17.86
N LEU A 21 -1.64 -28.03 -18.04
CA LEU A 21 -2.50 -26.93 -17.58
C LEU A 21 -2.42 -26.73 -16.06
N ALA A 22 -2.46 -27.81 -15.28
CA ALA A 22 -2.36 -27.73 -13.83
C ALA A 22 -1.01 -27.12 -13.37
N LEU A 23 0.10 -27.47 -14.04
CA LEU A 23 1.42 -26.91 -13.76
C LEU A 23 1.53 -25.42 -14.13
N THR A 24 0.85 -24.97 -15.18
CA THR A 24 0.85 -23.55 -15.56
C THR A 24 0.01 -22.68 -14.61
N PHE A 25 -1.05 -23.25 -14.04
CA PHE A 25 -1.98 -22.50 -13.18
C PHE A 25 -1.43 -22.29 -11.76
N SER A 26 -0.57 -23.18 -11.28
CA SER A 26 0.04 -23.08 -9.95
C SER A 26 1.13 -22.00 -9.85
N GLY A 27 1.60 -21.46 -10.97
CA GLY A 27 2.66 -20.45 -11.02
C GLY A 27 2.18 -18.99 -10.90
N TRP A 28 0.87 -18.73 -10.95
CA TRP A 28 0.33 -17.37 -10.85
C TRP A 28 0.11 -16.96 -9.39
N GLY A 29 1.20 -16.92 -8.62
CA GLY A 29 1.21 -16.21 -7.35
C GLY A 29 1.32 -14.71 -7.62
N VAL A 30 0.27 -13.96 -7.34
CA VAL A 30 0.36 -12.48 -7.31
C VAL A 30 1.34 -12.13 -6.19
N GLU A 31 2.43 -11.44 -6.53
CA GLU A 31 3.40 -10.97 -5.55
C GLU A 31 2.66 -10.07 -4.55
N GLN A 32 2.57 -10.51 -3.30
CA GLN A 32 1.90 -9.74 -2.28
C GLN A 32 2.71 -8.46 -2.08
N ALA A 33 2.06 -7.30 -2.25
CA ALA A 33 2.67 -6.00 -1.95
C ALA A 33 2.93 -5.92 -0.44
N GLN A 34 4.13 -6.32 -0.03
CA GLN A 34 4.60 -6.28 1.36
C GLN A 34 4.93 -4.83 1.71
N ALA A 35 4.04 -4.15 2.44
CA ALA A 35 4.33 -2.84 3.00
C ALA A 35 5.00 -3.00 4.37
N LEU A 36 6.18 -2.40 4.54
CA LEU A 36 6.90 -2.42 5.82
C LEU A 36 6.15 -1.60 6.88
N LEU A 37 5.50 -2.29 7.81
CA LEU A 37 4.82 -1.66 8.94
C LEU A 37 5.78 -1.49 10.12
N ARG A 38 5.93 -0.26 10.61
CA ARG A 38 6.74 0.08 11.77
C ARG A 38 5.84 0.39 12.97
N GLN A 39 6.24 -0.09 14.13
CA GLN A 39 5.62 0.22 15.41
C GLN A 39 6.46 1.29 16.12
N HIS A 40 5.82 2.35 16.60
CA HIS A 40 6.46 3.38 17.42
C HIS A 40 5.61 3.64 18.65
N HIS A 41 6.26 3.67 19.82
CA HIS A 41 5.62 4.10 21.05
C HIS A 41 5.80 5.61 21.17
N ASP A 42 4.73 6.37 21.02
CA ASP A 42 4.77 7.82 21.23
C ASP A 42 4.74 8.17 22.74
N SER A 43 4.22 7.26 23.58
CA SER A 43 4.10 7.38 25.03
C SER A 43 3.92 5.99 25.65
N PRO A 44 4.08 5.81 26.98
CA PRO A 44 4.01 4.51 27.65
C PRO A 44 2.73 3.71 27.38
N ASP A 45 1.65 4.37 26.97
CA ASP A 45 0.33 3.77 26.74
C ASP A 45 -0.23 4.01 25.32
N VAL A 46 0.58 4.58 24.40
CA VAL A 46 0.15 4.94 23.05
C VAL A 46 1.05 4.29 21.99
N LEU A 47 0.53 3.20 21.39
CA LEU A 47 1.16 2.49 20.29
C LEU A 47 0.66 3.00 18.94
N ARG A 48 1.57 3.52 18.12
CA ARG A 48 1.28 3.95 16.75
C ARG A 48 1.87 2.96 15.74
N TYR A 49 1.02 2.51 14.83
CA TYR A 49 1.42 1.75 13.64
C TYR A 49 1.52 2.69 12.46
N HIS A 50 2.68 2.73 11.80
CA HIS A 50 2.89 3.56 10.61
C HIS A 50 3.69 2.85 9.52
N SER A 51 3.31 3.08 8.27
CA SER A 51 4.12 2.76 7.09
C SER A 51 4.71 4.06 6.55
N GLN A 52 6.02 4.05 6.32
CA GLN A 52 6.76 5.19 5.77
C GLN A 52 7.41 4.77 4.46
N VAL A 53 7.12 5.53 3.41
CA VAL A 53 7.74 5.37 2.09
C VAL A 53 8.31 6.71 1.63
N SER A 54 9.53 6.66 1.10
CA SER A 54 10.14 7.80 0.39
C SER A 54 9.95 7.58 -1.10
N ILE A 55 9.35 8.54 -1.79
CA ILE A 55 9.08 8.53 -3.22
C ILE A 55 9.86 9.70 -3.83
N LEU A 56 10.53 9.48 -4.96
CA LEU A 56 11.20 10.56 -5.68
C LEU A 56 10.25 11.17 -6.71
N ASP A 57 10.27 12.49 -6.81
CA ASP A 57 9.60 13.23 -7.88
C ASP A 57 10.35 13.15 -9.21
N GLU A 58 9.73 13.65 -10.28
CA GLU A 58 10.36 13.85 -11.60
C GLU A 58 11.61 14.73 -11.52
N PHE A 59 11.65 15.67 -10.57
CA PHE A 59 12.79 16.54 -10.30
C PHE A 59 13.83 15.93 -9.33
N GLY A 60 13.64 14.69 -8.88
CA GLY A 60 14.54 14.01 -7.95
C GLY A 60 14.39 14.41 -6.48
N TYR A 61 13.36 15.20 -6.13
CA TYR A 61 13.08 15.54 -4.73
C TYR A 61 12.41 14.39 -4.00
N ALA A 62 12.84 14.14 -2.76
CA ALA A 62 12.26 13.10 -1.93
C ALA A 62 10.97 13.61 -1.25
N TRP A 63 9.89 12.88 -1.50
CA TRP A 63 8.60 12.99 -0.85
C TRP A 63 8.44 11.88 0.17
N GLN A 64 8.06 12.21 1.39
CA GLN A 64 7.79 11.22 2.42
C GLN A 64 6.28 11.05 2.60
N VAL A 65 5.80 9.83 2.36
CA VAL A 65 4.42 9.43 2.61
C VAL A 65 4.37 8.61 3.89
N LEU A 66 3.55 9.05 4.84
CA LEU A 66 3.33 8.38 6.11
C LEU A 66 1.87 7.96 6.23
N LEU A 67 1.62 6.66 6.22
CA LEU A 67 0.29 6.08 6.43
C LEU A 67 0.23 5.54 7.84
N PHE A 68 -0.66 6.06 8.68
CA PHE A 68 -0.71 5.67 10.09
C PHE A 68 -2.15 5.53 10.59
N LYS A 69 -2.30 4.62 11.56
CA LYS A 69 -3.53 4.49 12.34
C LYS A 69 -3.31 5.15 13.69
N GLN A 70 -4.21 6.05 14.06
CA GLN A 70 -4.14 6.81 15.30
C GLN A 70 -5.31 6.39 16.20
N ASN A 71 -5.01 5.53 17.18
CA ASN A 71 -5.98 5.11 18.19
C ASN A 71 -5.87 6.08 19.38
N TYR A 72 -6.76 7.05 19.48
CA TYR A 72 -6.95 7.83 20.71
C TYR A 72 -8.21 7.35 21.37
N GLU A 73 -8.13 6.76 22.57
CA GLU A 73 -9.19 6.30 23.52
C GLU A 73 -10.43 5.58 22.92
N ASN A 74 -10.99 6.08 21.83
CA ASN A 74 -11.92 5.47 20.91
C ASN A 74 -11.18 4.79 19.72
N PRO A 75 -11.49 3.53 19.36
CA PRO A 75 -10.94 2.87 18.18
C PRO A 75 -11.39 3.57 16.88
N VAL A 76 -10.63 4.57 16.44
CA VAL A 76 -10.82 5.22 15.13
C VAL A 76 -10.58 4.17 14.04
N ARG A 77 -11.61 3.93 13.22
CA ARG A 77 -11.54 3.02 12.08
C ARG A 77 -10.81 3.61 10.88
N ASP A 78 -10.57 4.92 10.91
CA ASP A 78 -10.04 5.67 9.79
C ASP A 78 -8.51 5.64 9.76
N LEU A 79 -7.98 5.54 8.55
CA LEU A 79 -6.56 5.53 8.25
C LEU A 79 -6.15 6.94 7.80
N ARG A 80 -5.10 7.51 8.40
CA ARG A 80 -4.62 8.86 8.05
C ARG A 80 -3.38 8.77 7.18
N LEU A 81 -3.32 9.62 6.17
CA LEU A 81 -2.16 9.77 5.30
C LEU A 81 -1.58 11.17 5.47
N ARG A 82 -0.27 11.24 5.70
CA ARG A 82 0.49 12.48 5.78
C ARG A 82 1.53 12.49 4.67
N LEU A 83 1.48 13.52 3.84
CA LEU A 83 2.46 13.81 2.81
C LEU A 83 3.39 14.92 3.31
N VAL A 84 4.70 14.69 3.27
CA VAL A 84 5.72 15.67 3.65
C VAL A 84 6.64 15.88 2.47
N ALA A 85 6.65 17.11 1.96
CA ALA A 85 7.60 17.56 0.95
C ALA A 85 8.91 18.00 1.62
N PHE A 86 9.99 18.06 0.83
CA PHE A 86 11.27 18.57 1.33
C PHE A 86 11.14 20.05 1.74
N PRO A 87 11.54 20.41 2.97
CA PRO A 87 11.38 21.77 3.48
C PRO A 87 12.19 22.76 2.64
N GLY A 88 11.59 23.90 2.30
CA GLY A 88 12.24 24.98 1.53
C GLY A 88 12.27 24.77 0.02
N VAL A 89 11.78 23.64 -0.50
CA VAL A 89 11.66 23.38 -1.95
C VAL A 89 10.20 23.42 -2.41
N PHE A 90 9.28 22.89 -1.61
CA PHE A 90 7.87 22.84 -1.98
C PHE A 90 6.96 23.10 -0.78
N GLU A 91 6.07 24.08 -0.90
CA GLU A 91 5.01 24.35 0.09
C GLU A 91 3.68 23.84 -0.45
N ILE A 92 3.03 22.96 0.31
CA ILE A 92 1.73 22.42 -0.04
C ILE A 92 0.68 23.48 0.31
N ALA A 93 -0.03 23.99 -0.70
CA ALA A 93 -1.12 24.91 -0.48
C ALA A 93 -2.31 24.17 0.18
N HIS A 94 -2.68 24.62 1.37
CA HIS A 94 -3.82 24.12 2.13
C HIS A 94 -4.99 25.12 2.07
N PRO A 95 -6.27 24.68 2.01
CA PRO A 95 -6.73 23.31 1.87
C PRO A 95 -6.82 22.88 0.41
N LYS A 96 -6.22 21.75 0.05
CA LYS A 96 -6.38 21.14 -1.27
C LYS A 96 -6.57 19.63 -1.13
N PRO A 97 -7.62 19.03 -1.73
CA PRO A 97 -7.80 17.58 -1.68
C PRO A 97 -6.64 16.87 -2.38
N LEU A 98 -6.18 15.77 -1.80
CA LEU A 98 -5.15 14.92 -2.37
C LEU A 98 -5.80 13.87 -3.26
N GLU A 99 -5.36 13.81 -4.51
CA GLU A 99 -5.74 12.78 -5.47
C GLU A 99 -4.70 11.66 -5.44
N ILE A 100 -5.14 10.43 -5.20
CA ILE A 100 -4.28 9.25 -5.15
C ILE A 100 -4.72 8.30 -6.25
N SER A 101 -3.85 8.06 -7.23
CA SER A 101 -4.05 7.03 -8.25
C SER A 101 -3.58 5.69 -7.73
N ALA A 102 -4.50 4.75 -7.49
CA ALA A 102 -4.19 3.39 -7.09
C ALA A 102 -3.97 2.49 -8.32
N ALA A 103 -3.24 1.39 -8.13
CA ALA A 103 -3.03 0.37 -9.16
C ALA A 103 -4.39 -0.09 -9.72
N GLY A 104 -4.56 0.03 -11.04
CA GLY A 104 -5.84 -0.23 -11.72
C GLY A 104 -6.62 1.01 -12.14
N GLY A 105 -6.05 2.22 -12.03
CA GLY A 105 -6.68 3.46 -12.50
C GLY A 105 -7.79 4.00 -11.59
N LYS A 106 -7.86 3.48 -10.36
CA LYS A 106 -8.82 3.97 -9.36
C LYS A 106 -8.28 5.26 -8.76
N LEU A 107 -9.02 6.35 -8.96
CA LEU A 107 -8.73 7.64 -8.34
C LEU A 107 -9.41 7.71 -6.97
N LEU A 108 -8.62 7.92 -5.93
CA LEU A 108 -9.07 8.13 -4.56
C LEU A 108 -8.89 9.60 -4.21
N LEU A 109 -9.91 10.20 -3.61
CA LEU A 109 -9.85 11.58 -3.11
C LEU A 109 -9.75 11.55 -1.60
N ALA A 110 -8.73 12.22 -1.06
CA ALA A 110 -8.57 12.44 0.37
C ALA A 110 -8.68 13.93 0.67
N PHE A 111 -9.68 14.31 1.48
CA PHE A 111 -9.85 15.69 1.92
C PHE A 111 -8.75 16.08 2.92
N ASP A 112 -8.32 17.32 2.81
CA ASP A 112 -7.31 17.87 3.68
C ASP A 112 -7.88 18.17 5.08
N ALA A 113 -7.20 17.66 6.11
CA ALA A 113 -7.57 17.86 7.51
C ALA A 113 -6.72 18.93 8.21
N TYR A 114 -5.99 19.77 7.46
CA TYR A 114 -5.08 20.80 7.98
C TYR A 114 -5.68 21.62 9.13
N THR A 115 -6.94 22.05 9.00
CA THR A 115 -7.65 22.87 10.00
C THR A 115 -8.04 22.12 11.28
N LEU A 116 -8.12 20.78 11.27
CA LEU A 116 -8.51 19.98 12.45
C LEU A 116 -7.33 19.63 13.36
N THR A 117 -6.11 19.63 12.82
CA THR A 117 -4.88 19.28 13.56
C THR A 117 -4.10 20.48 14.08
N ALA A 118 -4.25 21.67 13.49
CA ALA A 118 -3.52 22.86 13.92
C ALA A 118 -3.94 23.37 15.32
N VAL A 119 -5.15 23.02 15.78
CA VAL A 119 -5.74 23.57 17.00
C VAL A 119 -5.61 22.63 18.22
N THR A 120 -5.30 21.34 18.05
CA THR A 120 -5.61 20.36 19.11
C THR A 120 -4.46 19.56 19.71
N LEU A 121 -3.20 19.68 19.27
CA LEU A 121 -2.06 19.18 20.07
C LEU A 121 -0.77 19.93 19.73
N PRO A 122 -0.08 20.56 20.71
CA PRO A 122 1.32 20.91 20.55
C PRO A 122 2.12 19.60 20.57
N ILE A 123 2.25 18.95 19.42
CA ILE A 123 3.21 17.87 19.23
C ILE A 123 4.58 18.55 19.20
N LEU A 124 5.16 18.66 20.39
CA LEU A 124 6.55 18.97 20.60
C LEU A 124 7.35 17.84 19.92
N TRP A 125 7.77 18.05 18.68
CA TRP A 125 8.86 17.25 18.11
C TRP A 125 10.06 17.39 19.06
N PRO A 126 10.69 16.30 19.52
CA PRO A 126 12.00 16.45 20.13
C PRO A 126 12.95 16.82 19.00
N SER A 127 13.36 18.08 19.01
CA SER A 127 14.56 18.54 18.33
C SER A 127 15.77 17.89 19.01
N LEU A 128 16.49 17.05 18.23
CA LEU A 128 17.87 16.57 18.43
C LEU A 128 18.19 15.86 19.76
#